data_AF-A0A9D5CGU4-F1
#
_entry.id   AF-A0A9D5CGU4-F1
#
_cell.length_a   1.000
_cell.length_b   1.000
_cell.length_c   1.000
_cell.angle_alpha   90.00
_cell.angle_beta   90.00
_cell.angle_gamma   90.00
#
_symmetry.space_group_name_H-M   'P 1'
#
loop_
_entity.id
_entity.type
_entity.pdbx_description
1 polymer ?
#
loop_
_entity_poly.entity_id
_entity_poly.type
_entity_poly.pdbx_seq_one_letter_code
_entity_poly.pdbx_strand_id
1 'polypeptide(L)'
;MGISEMHMQLLPGDNLLAFDCKDFGPSNISLPGGHCRLDPSDLTLTTDCTSHSVLLDLPTLFLCPLTILTDTWCSSGTLPNASFFKSGGFNDGDHTMRLFASITPTSDWTETSVYLSTHRCVRWFSNRLIDEMASL
;
A
#
# COMPACT_ATOMS: atom_id res chain seq x y z
N MET A 1 13.44 -13.67 0.74
CA MET A 1 12.30 -13.71 -0.20
C MET A 1 11.91 -12.26 -0.45
N GLY A 2 11.97 -11.78 -1.70
CA GLY A 2 11.56 -10.41 -2.04
C GLY A 2 10.07 -10.19 -1.79
N ILE A 3 9.58 -8.97 -2.02
CA ILE A 3 8.15 -8.66 -1.97
C ILE A 3 7.43 -9.67 -2.88
N SER A 4 6.52 -10.45 -2.31
CA SER A 4 5.70 -11.39 -3.06
C SER A 4 4.59 -10.60 -3.74
N GLU A 5 4.95 -9.86 -4.80
CA GLU A 5 4.10 -8.86 -5.44
C GLU A 5 2.73 -9.43 -5.81
N MET A 6 1.76 -9.18 -4.94
CA MET A 6 0.38 -9.55 -5.18
C MET A 6 -0.28 -8.58 -6.15
N HIS A 7 0.27 -7.36 -6.26
CA HIS A 7 -0.23 -6.32 -7.13
C HIS A 7 0.87 -5.33 -7.52
N MET A 8 0.80 -4.87 -8.77
CA MET A 8 1.70 -3.87 -9.33
C MET A 8 0.86 -2.85 -10.10
N GLN A 9 1.23 -1.58 -10.01
CA GLN A 9 0.61 -0.49 -10.75
C GLN A 9 1.70 0.35 -11.41
N LEU A 10 1.60 0.50 -12.74
CA LEU A 10 2.40 1.48 -13.45
C LEU A 10 1.84 2.88 -13.18
N LEU A 11 2.69 3.77 -12.70
CA LEU A 11 2.42 5.18 -12.46
C LEU A 11 3.02 6.05 -13.59
N PRO A 12 2.57 7.31 -13.74
CA PRO A 12 3.18 8.22 -14.71
C PRO A 12 4.68 8.41 -14.48
N GLY A 13 5.41 8.64 -15.57
CA GLY A 13 6.86 8.83 -15.53
C GLY A 13 7.66 7.53 -15.35
N ASP A 14 7.14 6.41 -15.86
CA ASP A 14 7.80 5.10 -15.86
C ASP A 14 8.17 4.57 -14.47
N ASN A 15 7.34 4.88 -13.47
CA ASN A 15 7.50 4.38 -12.11
C ASN A 15 6.56 3.19 -11.88
N LEU A 16 7.10 2.07 -11.42
CA LEU A 16 6.34 0.89 -11.04
C LEU A 16 6.16 0.87 -9.52
N LEU A 17 4.91 0.91 -9.07
CA LEU A 17 4.56 0.72 -7.66
C LEU A 17 4.17 -0.73 -7.44
N ALA A 18 4.90 -1.44 -6.59
CA ALA A 18 4.63 -2.83 -6.25
C ALA A 18 4.47 -3.01 -4.74
N PHE A 19 3.64 -3.96 -4.33
CA PHE A 19 3.43 -4.29 -2.92
C PHE A 19 2.88 -5.70 -2.75
N ASP A 20 3.04 -6.22 -1.55
CA ASP A 20 2.54 -7.53 -1.15
C ASP A 20 1.67 -7.46 0.12
N CYS A 21 1.26 -8.65 0.55
CA CYS A 21 0.66 -8.85 1.85
C CYS A 21 1.73 -9.14 2.89
N LYS A 22 1.51 -8.62 4.11
CA LYS A 22 2.42 -8.77 5.25
C LYS A 22 2.34 -10.15 5.91
N ASP A 23 1.28 -10.93 5.64
CA ASP A 23 1.06 -12.25 6.26
C ASP A 23 2.06 -13.34 5.83
N PHE A 24 2.88 -13.08 4.80
CA PHE A 24 3.92 -14.02 4.37
C PHE A 24 5.22 -13.92 5.19
N GLY A 25 5.27 -13.01 6.16
CA GLY A 25 6.47 -12.74 6.96
C GLY A 25 7.41 -11.75 6.30
N PRO A 26 8.64 -11.60 6.83
CA PRO A 26 9.46 -10.41 6.56
C PRO A 26 10.03 -10.44 5.14
N SER A 27 9.98 -9.30 4.46
CA SER A 27 10.54 -9.17 3.12
C SER A 27 12.07 -9.09 3.14
N ASN A 28 12.70 -9.29 1.99
CA ASN A 28 14.16 -9.15 1.85
C ASN A 28 14.63 -7.69 1.71
N ILE A 29 13.72 -6.72 1.81
CA ILE A 29 14.00 -5.30 1.62
C ILE A 29 13.80 -4.62 2.97
N SER A 30 14.86 -4.01 3.52
CA SER A 30 14.76 -3.28 4.78
C SER A 30 14.26 -1.86 4.55
N LEU A 31 13.47 -1.35 5.49
CA LEU A 31 13.10 0.07 5.50
C LEU A 31 14.35 0.94 5.74
N PRO A 32 14.41 2.14 5.13
CA PRO A 32 15.55 3.04 5.33
C PRO A 32 15.66 3.47 6.79
N GLY A 33 16.88 3.85 7.22
CA GLY A 33 17.09 4.45 8.55
C GLY A 33 16.88 3.53 9.75
N GLY A 34 16.71 2.22 9.56
CA GLY A 34 16.37 1.29 10.64
C GLY A 34 14.98 1.51 11.20
N HIS A 35 14.09 2.13 10.40
CA HIS A 35 12.69 2.28 10.75
C HIS A 35 12.02 0.92 10.86
N CYS A 36 11.30 0.71 11.96
CA CYS A 36 10.48 -0.46 12.17
C CYS A 36 9.07 -0.02 12.54
N ARG A 37 8.09 -0.69 11.94
CA ARG A 37 6.70 -0.62 12.33
C ARG A 37 6.49 -1.49 13.56
N LEU A 38 5.76 -0.94 14.53
CA LEU A 38 5.30 -1.65 15.71
C LEU A 38 3.78 -1.69 15.68
N ASP A 39 3.23 -2.87 15.46
CA ASP A 39 1.79 -3.07 15.38
C ASP A 39 1.38 -4.34 16.13
N PRO A 40 0.86 -4.20 17.36
CA PRO A 40 0.39 -5.33 18.14
C PRO A 40 -0.78 -6.09 17.50
N SER A 41 -1.45 -5.49 16.52
CA SER A 41 -2.60 -6.07 15.83
C SER A 41 -2.19 -6.98 14.69
N ASP A 42 -0.95 -6.86 14.19
CA ASP A 42 -0.44 -7.70 13.12
C ASP A 42 -0.31 -9.15 13.59
N LEU A 43 -0.91 -10.08 12.83
CA LEU A 43 -0.98 -11.49 13.21
C LEU A 43 0.33 -12.24 12.97
N THR A 44 1.21 -11.69 12.12
CA THR A 44 2.42 -12.37 11.65
C THR A 44 3.68 -11.66 12.15
N LEU A 45 3.72 -10.33 12.03
CA LEU A 45 4.89 -9.50 12.36
C LEU A 45 4.48 -8.29 13.20
N THR A 46 4.43 -8.47 14.52
CA THR A 46 4.13 -7.38 15.45
C THR A 46 5.21 -6.30 15.51
N THR A 47 6.44 -6.66 15.13
CA THR A 47 7.56 -5.74 14.89
C THR A 47 8.16 -6.07 13.55
N ASP A 48 8.05 -5.14 12.61
CA ASP A 48 8.49 -5.33 11.24
C ASP A 48 9.40 -4.18 10.80
N CYS A 49 10.63 -4.51 10.40
CA CYS A 49 11.61 -3.56 9.88
C CYS A 49 11.80 -3.69 8.37
N THR A 50 10.95 -4.47 7.72
CA THR A 50 11.02 -4.76 6.30
C THR A 50 9.94 -4.00 5.54
N SER A 51 10.20 -3.78 4.26
CA SER A 51 9.35 -3.02 3.37
C SER A 51 8.50 -3.98 2.55
N HIS A 52 7.19 -3.78 2.63
CA HIS A 52 6.17 -4.55 1.91
C HIS A 52 5.62 -3.79 0.68
N SER A 53 6.28 -2.70 0.31
CA SER A 53 5.99 -1.94 -0.90
C SER A 53 7.23 -1.25 -1.42
N VAL A 54 7.39 -1.22 -2.74
CA VAL A 54 8.49 -0.53 -3.39
C VAL A 54 7.98 0.33 -4.53
N LEU A 55 8.68 1.44 -4.74
CA LEU A 55 8.60 2.22 -5.97
C LEU A 55 9.88 1.97 -6.76
N LEU A 56 9.73 1.52 -8.00
CA LEU A 56 10.84 1.30 -8.93
C LEU A 56 10.76 2.31 -10.07
N ASP A 57 11.80 3.13 -10.21
CA ASP A 57 11.99 3.99 -11.38
C ASP A 57 12.60 3.16 -12.52
N LEU A 58 11.83 2.86 -13.58
CA LEU A 58 12.28 1.95 -14.65
C LEU A 58 13.50 2.47 -15.43
N PRO A 59 13.59 3.77 -15.80
CA PRO A 59 14.77 4.34 -16.44
C PRO A 59 16.09 4.16 -15.68
N THR A 60 16.07 4.39 -14.37
CA THR A 60 17.30 4.36 -13.54
C THR A 60 17.49 3.05 -12.79
N LEU A 61 16.45 2.20 -12.76
CA LEU A 61 16.31 1.02 -11.91
C LEU A 61 16.51 1.34 -10.43
N PHE A 62 16.22 2.58 -10.03
CA PHE A 62 16.30 3.00 -8.64
C PHE A 62 15.09 2.48 -7.88
N LEU A 63 15.34 1.80 -6.76
CA LEU A 63 14.32 1.20 -5.91
C LEU A 63 14.21 1.96 -4.60
N CYS A 64 13.03 2.50 -4.33
CA CYS A 64 12.66 3.13 -3.07
C CYS A 64 11.79 2.18 -2.25
N PRO A 65 12.26 1.72 -1.07
CA PRO A 65 11.40 1.04 -0.11
C PRO A 65 10.37 2.01 0.46
N LEU A 66 9.10 1.60 0.47
CA LEU A 66 7.97 2.36 1.01
C LEU A 66 7.43 1.68 2.28
N THR A 67 6.78 2.46 3.12
CA THR A 67 6.19 1.98 4.38
C THR A 67 4.69 1.77 4.19
N ILE A 68 4.24 0.54 4.38
CA ILE A 68 2.82 0.22 4.51
C ILE A 68 2.55 -0.13 5.98
N LEU A 69 1.58 0.52 6.57
CA LEU A 69 1.24 0.34 7.99
C LEU A 69 0.31 -0.84 8.18
N THR A 70 -0.74 -0.96 7.36
CA THR A 70 -1.82 -1.93 7.59
C THR A 70 -1.88 -3.03 6.53
N ASP A 71 -2.46 -4.20 6.86
CA ASP A 71 -2.44 -5.33 5.92
C ASP A 71 -3.30 -5.11 4.68
N THR A 72 -2.70 -5.34 3.53
CA THR A 72 -3.29 -5.10 2.23
C THR A 72 -3.91 -6.31 1.56
N TRP A 73 -3.92 -7.47 2.20
CA TRP A 73 -4.57 -8.66 1.68
C TRP A 73 -6.03 -8.40 1.27
N CYS A 74 -6.43 -8.90 0.10
CA CYS A 74 -7.79 -8.74 -0.46
C CYS A 74 -8.29 -7.30 -0.64
N SER A 75 -7.38 -6.33 -0.68
CA SER A 75 -7.70 -4.93 -1.00
C SER A 75 -7.94 -4.73 -2.51
N SER A 76 -8.51 -3.58 -2.85
CA SER A 76 -8.71 -3.15 -4.24
C SER A 76 -8.17 -1.73 -4.43
N GLY A 77 -7.75 -1.37 -5.64
CA GLY A 77 -7.21 -0.04 -5.92
C GLY A 77 -7.51 0.48 -7.32
N THR A 78 -7.32 1.78 -7.50
CA THR A 78 -7.54 2.52 -8.75
C THR A 78 -6.56 3.68 -8.87
N LEU A 79 -6.28 4.14 -10.10
CA LEU A 79 -5.33 5.23 -10.38
C LEU A 79 -6.04 6.43 -11.03
N PRO A 80 -6.88 7.20 -10.31
CA PRO A 80 -7.43 8.44 -10.82
C PRO A 80 -6.35 9.53 -10.83
N ASN A 81 -6.19 10.22 -11.98
CA ASN A 81 -5.39 11.45 -12.09
C ASN A 81 -3.98 11.35 -11.47
N ALA A 82 -3.23 10.30 -11.79
CA ALA A 82 -1.86 10.04 -11.33
C ALA A 82 -1.68 9.74 -9.83
N SER A 83 -2.77 9.65 -9.05
CA SER A 83 -2.73 9.26 -7.63
C SER A 83 -3.29 7.86 -7.47
N PHE A 84 -2.51 6.93 -6.89
CA PHE A 84 -2.97 5.57 -6.68
C PHE A 84 -3.72 5.47 -5.37
N PHE A 85 -4.97 5.07 -5.44
CA PHE A 85 -5.84 4.88 -4.30
C PHE A 85 -6.10 3.40 -4.07
N LYS A 86 -6.10 2.99 -2.81
CA LYS A 86 -6.34 1.62 -2.39
C LYS A 86 -7.24 1.58 -1.16
N SER A 87 -8.19 0.65 -1.13
CA SER A 87 -9.13 0.49 -0.02
C SER A 87 -9.30 -0.96 0.40
N GLY A 88 -9.62 -1.14 1.67
CA GLY A 88 -9.82 -2.45 2.27
C GLY A 88 -8.49 -3.10 2.61
N GLY A 89 -8.54 -4.36 2.95
CA GLY A 89 -7.41 -5.07 3.53
C GLY A 89 -7.92 -6.24 4.36
N PHE A 90 -7.03 -6.81 5.16
CA PHE A 90 -7.38 -7.81 6.14
C PHE A 90 -7.05 -7.27 7.54
N ASN A 91 -7.78 -7.75 8.55
CA ASN A 91 -7.55 -7.40 9.96
C ASN A 91 -7.48 -5.87 10.21
N ASP A 92 -6.30 -5.33 10.54
CA ASP A 92 -6.06 -3.91 10.79
C ASP A 92 -6.20 -3.04 9.53
N GLY A 93 -6.16 -3.66 8.35
CA GLY A 93 -6.32 -3.01 7.06
C GLY A 93 -7.74 -3.03 6.47
N ASP A 94 -8.69 -3.79 7.03
CA ASP A 94 -10.06 -3.94 6.48
C ASP A 94 -10.78 -2.58 6.31
N HIS A 95 -10.55 -1.65 7.25
CA HIS A 95 -11.15 -0.31 7.24
C HIS A 95 -10.13 0.78 6.91
N THR A 96 -9.14 0.48 6.08
CA THR A 96 -8.06 1.42 5.75
C THR A 96 -8.11 1.84 4.29
N MET A 97 -8.01 3.15 4.06
CA MET A 97 -7.73 3.75 2.77
C MET A 97 -6.26 4.14 2.70
N ARG A 98 -5.58 3.79 1.60
CA ARG A 98 -4.17 4.08 1.35
C ARG A 98 -4.06 4.87 0.06
N LEU A 99 -3.45 6.03 0.13
CA LEU A 99 -3.25 6.93 -0.99
C LEU A 99 -1.75 7.10 -1.26
N PHE A 100 -1.38 6.97 -2.52
CA PHE A 100 -0.06 7.31 -3.04
C PHE A 100 -0.22 8.42 -4.08
N ALA A 101 -0.03 9.67 -3.64
CA ALA A 101 -0.45 10.86 -4.42
C ALA A 101 0.67 11.49 -5.25
N SER A 102 1.93 11.40 -4.81
CA SER A 102 3.03 12.11 -5.44
C SER A 102 4.25 11.21 -5.55
N ILE A 103 4.98 11.34 -6.65
CA ILE A 103 6.22 10.62 -6.91
C ILE A 103 7.37 11.57 -6.57
N THR A 104 7.90 11.45 -5.36
CA THR A 104 9.09 12.18 -4.92
C THR A 104 10.04 11.23 -4.19
N PRO A 105 11.33 11.55 -4.03
CA PRO A 105 12.27 10.70 -3.31
C PRO A 105 11.89 10.44 -1.84
N THR A 106 10.96 11.23 -1.30
CA THR A 106 10.46 11.15 0.07
C THR A 106 8.96 10.83 0.11
N SER A 107 8.35 10.44 -1.01
CA SER A 107 6.95 10.09 -1.01
C SER A 107 6.76 8.72 -0.35
N ASP A 108 5.73 8.64 0.48
CA ASP A 108 5.32 7.40 1.11
C ASP A 108 3.79 7.32 1.10
N TRP A 109 3.27 6.16 1.47
CA TRP A 109 1.84 5.95 1.59
C TRP A 109 1.24 6.85 2.65
N THR A 110 0.08 7.42 2.33
CA THR A 110 -0.79 8.06 3.32
C THR A 110 -1.91 7.08 3.65
N GLU A 111 -1.89 6.52 4.85
CA GLU A 111 -2.93 5.61 5.33
C GLU A 111 -3.87 6.30 6.31
N THR A 112 -5.17 6.20 6.02
CA THR A 112 -6.23 6.74 6.86
C THR A 112 -7.20 5.61 7.16
N SER A 113 -7.40 5.31 8.45
CA SER A 113 -8.50 4.44 8.88
C SER A 113 -9.81 5.18 8.66
N VAL A 114 -10.64 4.66 7.76
CA VAL A 114 -11.95 5.24 7.48
C VAL A 114 -13.00 4.38 8.14
N TYR A 115 -13.50 4.87 9.28
CA TYR A 115 -14.76 4.41 9.84
C TYR A 115 -15.91 4.92 8.96
N LEU A 116 -16.12 4.29 7.81
CA LEU A 116 -17.30 4.56 7.00
C LEU A 116 -18.53 4.22 7.86
N SER A 117 -19.27 5.25 8.28
CA SER A 117 -20.58 5.14 8.96
C SER A 117 -21.65 4.46 8.11
N THR A 118 -21.32 4.12 6.86
CA THR A 118 -22.14 3.32 5.97
C THR A 118 -21.60 1.90 5.93
N HIS A 119 -22.22 1.05 6.75
CA HIS A 119 -22.10 -0.40 6.66
C HIS A 119 -22.18 -0.87 5.21
N ARG A 120 -21.22 -1.74 4.85
CA ARG A 120 -21.04 -2.49 3.59
C ARG A 120 -19.98 -1.91 2.65
N CYS A 121 -18.75 -2.41 2.78
CA CYS A 121 -18.39 -3.56 1.96
C CYS A 121 -17.11 -4.28 2.40
N VAL A 122 -17.32 -5.42 3.05
CA VAL A 122 -16.52 -6.61 2.77
C VAL A 122 -16.63 -6.85 1.26
N ARG A 123 -15.66 -6.37 0.48
CA ARG A 123 -15.61 -6.52 -0.99
C ARG A 123 -14.32 -7.22 -1.37
N TRP A 124 -14.36 -8.54 -1.27
CA TRP A 124 -13.45 -9.41 -2.00
C TRP A 124 -13.65 -9.11 -3.51
N PHE A 125 -12.56 -8.78 -4.20
CA PHE A 125 -12.50 -8.61 -5.67
C PHE A 125 -13.43 -7.52 -6.24
N SER A 126 -13.21 -6.23 -5.92
CA SER A 126 -14.00 -5.14 -6.50
C SER A 126 -13.16 -4.18 -7.34
N ASN A 127 -13.19 -4.39 -8.65
CA ASN A 127 -12.85 -3.41 -9.69
C ASN A 127 -13.97 -2.36 -9.80
N ARG A 128 -13.83 -1.20 -9.14
CA ARG A 128 -14.65 -0.02 -9.42
C ARG A 128 -13.84 1.27 -9.38
N LEU A 129 -14.08 2.10 -10.41
CA LEU A 129 -13.73 3.51 -10.52
C LEU A 129 -14.33 4.27 -9.32
N ILE A 130 -13.48 5.01 -8.61
CA ILE A 130 -13.89 5.95 -7.56
C ILE A 130 -13.96 7.32 -8.24
N ASP A 131 -15.18 7.79 -8.50
CA ASP A 131 -15.46 9.05 -9.20
C ASP A 131 -16.09 10.11 -8.27
N GLU A 132 -15.91 10.00 -6.95
CA GLU A 132 -16.54 10.91 -5.96
C GLU A 132 -15.56 11.43 -4.89
N MET A 133 -14.35 11.86 -5.28
CA MET A 133 -13.51 12.70 -4.40
C MET A 133 -12.86 13.91 -5.11
N ALA A 134 -13.30 14.25 -6.32
CA ALA A 134 -12.75 15.38 -7.09
C ALA A 134 -13.53 16.71 -6.94
N SER A 135 -14.42 16.84 -5.93
CA SER A 135 -15.30 18.01 -5.78
C SER A 135 -15.37 18.61 -4.37
N LEU A 136 -14.29 18.51 -3.58
CA LEU A 136 -14.05 19.37 -2.41
C LEU A 136 -12.60 19.85 -2.36
#